data_AF-A0A0R3UA29-F1
#
_entry.id   AF-A0A0R3UA29-F1
#
_cell.length_a   1.000
_cell.length_b   1.000
_cell.length_c   1.000
_cell.angle_alpha   90.00
_cell.angle_beta   90.00
_cell.angle_gamma   90.00
#
_symmetry.space_group_name_H-M   'P 1'
#
loop_
_entity.id
_entity.type
_entity.pdbx_description
1 polymer ?
#
loop_
_entity_poly.entity_id
_entity_poly.type
_entity_poly.pdbx_seq_one_letter_code
_entity_poly.pdbx_strand_id
1 'polypeptide(L)'
;MKLNFKFAKLFGTTYKSGNLEFTQNGSCVVSPVGNQVTIFHLLRDESRTVSVNSQFNLTHVAISPILPVLFAANTNGDGSLVSLVTGNVINVYKFRHPLSAVAFSPNGKYLAISKNHCIMVFLAPEPNRSANSLELHRFLYGFQDTIKNIEWSSDSRFIIAGSDDMTARILSVKKCEKLIIYTLSGHKSSVFAKFCGDGSLDCFTVGTDGELKLWTCDTELQNMDSAVEGESAKATFRLTSKFFYRNAQEHRVPEAITAISFHRKLKILVTAFENGVVMLHQLPEFVLMDKARLMVDPITSVTINPAGDWIAIGSEEHGQLAVWEWRSKSCHLRAESHANEMTSLSYSPDGLLLATGGRDAKVKIWNVGSGRAMVTFSDHQAPVTQVAFPSTKPKVVVSASLDGTVRAFDLTRYRNFRTMSVPSRGVQLSALAVDPLGDLVASGALDSFDAYVWSIRTGQLLTVLTGHTGPVSSILFNPGLEQFGRLEVLTGSWDGSFRTWSLADCEAAATSGAGADAVAGSTVLETTTVPLDIACMAYRNDGRELAVAMINATIVFFDPVAGTQLGSIEGRCDLDVAQVSKTDLVTPHKAARER
;
A
#
# COMPACT_ATOMS: atom_id res chain seq x y z
N MET A 1 -13.42 -9.41 -27.80
CA MET A 1 -13.10 -8.60 -26.60
C MET A 1 -12.52 -7.26 -27.06
N LYS A 2 -12.90 -6.12 -26.45
CA LYS A 2 -12.25 -4.82 -26.75
C LYS A 2 -11.00 -4.71 -25.87
N LEU A 3 -9.82 -4.51 -26.48
CA LEU A 3 -8.52 -4.46 -25.78
C LEU A 3 -8.19 -3.10 -25.15
N ASN A 4 -9.19 -2.31 -24.75
CA ASN A 4 -9.00 -0.97 -24.20
C ASN A 4 -8.98 -1.01 -22.67
N PHE A 5 -7.92 -1.59 -22.10
CA PHE A 5 -7.72 -1.65 -20.66
C PHE A 5 -7.24 -0.29 -20.13
N LYS A 6 -7.82 0.15 -19.01
CA LYS A 6 -7.39 1.35 -18.27
C LYS A 6 -7.05 0.95 -16.85
N PHE A 7 -6.10 1.68 -16.26
CA PHE A 7 -5.83 1.55 -14.84
C PHE A 7 -7.10 1.88 -14.03
N ALA A 8 -7.57 0.92 -13.25
CA ALA A 8 -8.78 1.06 -12.45
C ALA A 8 -8.46 1.32 -10.98
N LYS A 9 -7.63 0.48 -10.38
CA LYS A 9 -7.37 0.47 -8.94
C LYS A 9 -6.07 -0.25 -8.60
N LEU A 10 -5.41 0.18 -7.53
CA LEU A 10 -4.26 -0.50 -6.95
C LEU A 10 -4.72 -1.35 -5.74
N PHE A 11 -4.27 -2.60 -5.69
CA PHE A 11 -4.57 -3.55 -4.60
C PHE A 11 -3.30 -4.02 -3.91
N GLY A 12 -3.43 -4.58 -2.71
CA GLY A 12 -2.33 -5.24 -1.98
C GLY A 12 -1.48 -4.31 -1.10
N THR A 13 -1.60 -2.99 -1.29
CA THR A 13 -0.88 -2.00 -0.47
C THR A 13 -1.79 -0.86 -0.01
N THR A 14 -1.72 -0.54 1.28
CA THR A 14 -2.66 0.37 1.97
C THR A 14 -2.01 1.68 2.38
N TYR A 15 -0.72 1.65 2.67
CA TYR A 15 0.11 2.81 2.98
C TYR A 15 1.56 2.45 2.63
N LYS A 16 2.35 3.40 2.15
CA LYS A 16 3.79 3.19 1.91
C LYS A 16 4.64 4.21 2.64
N SER A 17 4.49 5.49 2.31
CA SER A 17 5.37 6.55 2.81
C SER A 17 4.64 7.88 2.84
N GLY A 18 5.02 8.79 3.73
CA GLY A 18 4.52 10.17 3.75
C GLY A 18 3.34 10.43 4.68
N ASN A 19 2.73 11.61 4.58
CA ASN A 19 1.64 11.98 5.50
C ASN A 19 0.27 11.43 5.08
N LEU A 20 -0.57 11.16 6.08
CA LEU A 20 -1.99 10.89 5.94
C LEU A 20 -2.82 12.17 6.05
N GLU A 21 -3.97 12.20 5.40
CA GLU A 21 -4.90 13.32 5.49
C GLU A 21 -6.35 12.86 5.44
N PHE A 22 -7.24 13.54 6.16
CA PHE A 22 -8.67 13.34 6.03
C PHE A 22 -9.26 14.32 5.00
N THR A 23 -10.29 13.89 4.29
CA THR A 23 -11.12 14.82 3.53
C THR A 23 -11.82 15.80 4.48
N GLN A 24 -12.19 16.98 3.96
CA GLN A 24 -12.82 18.05 4.76
C GLN A 24 -14.13 17.62 5.45
N ASN A 25 -14.87 16.70 4.84
CA ASN A 25 -16.08 16.11 5.42
C ASN A 25 -15.79 15.02 6.48
N GLY A 26 -14.52 14.65 6.70
CA GLY A 26 -14.08 13.62 7.64
C GLY A 26 -14.39 12.18 7.27
N SER A 27 -15.06 11.93 6.13
CA SER A 27 -15.56 10.60 5.77
C SER A 27 -14.53 9.70 5.08
N CYS A 28 -13.45 10.28 4.54
CA CYS A 28 -12.44 9.55 3.79
C CYS A 28 -11.03 9.84 4.31
N VAL A 29 -10.18 8.81 4.27
CA VAL A 29 -8.75 8.91 4.54
C VAL A 29 -8.00 8.82 3.23
N VAL A 30 -7.09 9.76 3.02
CA VAL A 30 -6.20 9.82 1.87
C VAL A 30 -4.85 9.28 2.30
N SER A 31 -4.42 8.22 1.62
CA SER A 31 -3.20 7.49 1.90
C SER A 31 -2.29 7.47 0.67
N PRO A 32 -1.03 7.93 0.77
CA PRO A 32 -0.02 7.70 -0.26
C PRO A 32 0.41 6.23 -0.30
N VAL A 33 0.35 5.66 -1.51
CA VAL A 33 0.63 4.24 -1.78
C VAL A 33 1.64 4.18 -2.93
N GLY A 34 2.93 4.23 -2.57
CA GLY A 34 4.02 4.34 -3.53
C GLY A 34 3.94 5.65 -4.32
N ASN A 35 3.80 5.58 -5.63
CA ASN A 35 3.67 6.74 -6.53
C ASN A 35 2.22 7.14 -6.83
N GLN A 36 1.24 6.57 -6.10
CA GLN A 36 -0.19 6.82 -6.26
C GLN A 36 -0.83 7.18 -4.93
N VAL A 37 -2.07 7.67 -4.98
CA VAL A 37 -2.84 8.02 -3.78
C VAL A 37 -4.12 7.20 -3.75
N THR A 38 -4.37 6.51 -2.64
CA THR A 38 -5.61 5.76 -2.42
C THR A 38 -6.47 6.48 -1.40
N ILE A 39 -7.74 6.67 -1.73
CA ILE A 39 -8.75 7.31 -0.90
C ILE A 39 -9.68 6.22 -0.39
N PHE A 40 -9.64 5.98 0.91
CA PHE A 40 -10.51 5.02 1.59
C PHE A 40 -11.72 5.75 2.14
N HIS A 41 -12.92 5.38 1.68
CA HIS A 41 -14.15 5.82 2.31
C HIS A 41 -14.34 5.02 3.60
N LEU A 42 -14.61 5.69 4.72
CA LEU A 42 -14.74 5.01 6.02
C LEU A 42 -16.17 4.55 6.30
N LEU A 43 -17.15 5.35 5.89
CA LEU A 43 -18.58 5.02 6.06
C LEU A 43 -19.13 4.07 4.98
N ARG A 44 -18.48 4.01 3.81
CA ARG A 44 -18.82 3.11 2.70
C ARG A 44 -17.65 2.16 2.55
N ASP A 45 -17.90 0.88 2.32
CA ASP A 45 -16.83 -0.09 2.10
C ASP A 45 -16.27 0.04 0.68
N GLU A 46 -15.69 1.20 0.38
CA GLU A 46 -15.23 1.60 -0.95
C GLU A 46 -13.85 2.25 -0.85
N SER A 47 -13.02 2.00 -1.87
CA SER A 47 -11.77 2.73 -2.06
C SER A 47 -11.54 3.05 -3.53
N ARG A 48 -10.91 4.19 -3.74
CA ARG A 48 -10.58 4.75 -5.05
C ARG A 48 -9.10 5.06 -5.09
N THR A 49 -8.42 4.67 -6.16
CA THR A 49 -7.03 5.08 -6.42
C THR A 49 -7.00 6.23 -7.42
N VAL A 50 -6.19 7.24 -7.13
CA VAL A 50 -5.90 8.38 -7.98
C VAL A 50 -4.49 8.21 -8.55
N SER A 51 -4.41 8.11 -9.87
CA SER A 51 -3.16 7.90 -10.60
C SER A 51 -2.39 9.21 -10.73
N VAL A 52 -1.45 9.46 -9.81
CA VAL A 52 -0.49 10.56 -9.95
C VAL A 52 0.60 10.21 -10.97
N ASN A 53 0.89 8.92 -11.15
CA ASN A 53 1.88 8.38 -12.10
C ASN A 53 3.27 9.04 -11.98
N SER A 54 3.69 9.31 -10.73
CA SER A 54 5.04 9.79 -10.47
C SER A 54 6.06 8.67 -10.73
N GLN A 55 7.27 9.03 -11.14
CA GLN A 55 8.38 8.06 -11.22
C GLN A 55 8.93 7.67 -9.84
N PHE A 56 8.58 8.45 -8.82
CA PHE A 56 9.10 8.32 -7.47
C PHE A 56 7.96 8.18 -6.45
N ASN A 57 8.28 7.67 -5.26
CA ASN A 57 7.31 7.55 -4.17
C ASN A 57 6.82 8.92 -3.71
N LEU A 58 5.57 8.99 -3.28
CA LEU A 58 4.96 10.18 -2.71
C LEU A 58 5.38 10.31 -1.24
N THR A 59 5.74 11.53 -0.84
CA THR A 59 6.16 11.89 0.52
C THR A 59 5.15 12.78 1.21
N HIS A 60 4.49 13.68 0.47
CA HIS A 60 3.49 14.56 1.05
C HIS A 60 2.24 14.67 0.20
N VAL A 61 1.11 14.77 0.89
CA VAL A 61 -0.20 14.98 0.30
C VAL A 61 -0.91 16.09 1.07
N ALA A 62 -1.56 17.00 0.35
CA ALA A 62 -2.36 18.09 0.91
C ALA A 62 -3.65 18.28 0.10
N ILE A 63 -4.80 18.40 0.76
CA ILE A 63 -6.10 18.60 0.12
C ILE A 63 -6.52 20.07 0.24
N SER A 64 -7.00 20.66 -0.86
CA SER A 64 -7.56 22.01 -0.81
C SER A 64 -8.87 22.02 0.00
N PRO A 65 -9.05 23.00 0.91
CA PRO A 65 -10.30 23.10 1.67
C PRO A 65 -11.49 23.61 0.85
N ILE A 66 -11.23 24.22 -0.32
CA ILE A 66 -12.26 24.88 -1.14
C ILE A 66 -12.55 24.13 -2.45
N LEU A 67 -11.54 23.53 -3.07
CA LEU A 67 -11.63 22.89 -4.37
C LEU A 67 -11.36 21.38 -4.22
N PRO A 68 -11.96 20.53 -5.05
CA PRO A 68 -11.67 19.10 -5.07
C PRO A 68 -10.33 18.83 -5.80
N VAL A 69 -9.25 19.41 -5.28
CA VAL A 69 -7.89 19.26 -5.78
C VAL A 69 -6.96 18.80 -4.67
N LEU A 70 -5.98 18.00 -5.06
CA LEU A 70 -4.95 17.41 -4.24
C LEU A 70 -3.60 17.92 -4.72
N PHE A 71 -2.70 18.25 -3.81
CA PHE A 71 -1.29 18.42 -4.13
C PHE A 71 -0.51 17.22 -3.58
N ALA A 72 0.27 16.55 -4.43
CA ALA A 72 1.07 15.39 -4.09
C ALA A 72 2.54 15.64 -4.42
N ALA A 73 3.42 15.58 -3.42
CA ALA A 73 4.86 15.71 -3.57
C ALA A 73 5.53 14.34 -3.60
N ASN A 74 6.57 14.19 -4.42
CA ASN A 74 7.40 12.98 -4.48
C ASN A 74 8.76 13.15 -3.78
N THR A 75 9.51 12.05 -3.63
CA THR A 75 10.85 12.05 -3.02
C THR A 75 11.88 12.89 -3.77
N ASN A 76 11.74 13.03 -5.09
CA ASN A 76 12.62 13.86 -5.92
C ASN A 76 12.36 15.38 -5.75
N GLY A 77 11.22 15.75 -5.17
CA GLY A 77 10.81 17.14 -5.02
C GLY A 77 9.98 17.69 -6.18
N ASP A 78 9.31 16.84 -6.94
CA ASP A 78 8.26 17.25 -7.88
C ASP A 78 6.91 17.25 -7.16
N GLY A 79 6.13 18.32 -7.35
CA GLY A 79 4.78 18.46 -6.83
C GLY A 79 3.75 18.39 -7.95
N SER A 80 2.84 17.43 -7.86
CA SER A 80 1.75 17.24 -8.82
C SER A 80 0.44 17.78 -8.24
N LEU A 81 -0.20 18.68 -8.97
CA LEU A 81 -1.56 19.13 -8.68
C LEU A 81 -2.54 18.21 -9.41
N VAL A 82 -3.47 17.60 -8.69
CA VAL A 82 -4.33 16.52 -9.18
C VAL A 82 -5.79 16.83 -8.89
N SER A 83 -6.68 16.56 -9.86
CA SER A 83 -8.12 16.69 -9.64
C SER A 83 -8.66 15.46 -8.91
N LEU A 84 -9.30 15.65 -7.76
CA LEU A 84 -9.99 14.57 -7.04
C LEU A 84 -11.30 14.15 -7.73
N VAL A 85 -11.83 14.95 -8.67
CA VAL A 85 -13.02 14.58 -9.44
C VAL A 85 -12.63 13.63 -10.56
N THR A 86 -11.75 14.06 -11.46
CA THR A 86 -11.37 13.27 -12.65
C THR A 86 -10.28 12.25 -12.37
N GLY A 87 -9.48 12.43 -11.32
CA GLY A 87 -8.30 11.59 -11.03
C GLY A 87 -7.08 11.91 -11.90
N ASN A 88 -7.16 12.96 -12.73
CA ASN A 88 -6.07 13.35 -13.64
C ASN A 88 -5.14 14.38 -13.00
N VAL A 89 -3.86 14.29 -13.35
CA VAL A 89 -2.85 15.31 -13.04
C VAL A 89 -3.13 16.56 -13.88
N ILE A 90 -3.32 17.69 -13.20
CA ILE A 90 -3.58 19.01 -13.80
C ILE A 90 -2.24 19.62 -14.23
N ASN A 91 -1.26 19.66 -13.33
CA ASN A 91 0.06 20.21 -13.60
C ASN A 91 1.14 19.62 -12.69
N VAL A 92 2.40 19.66 -13.12
CA VAL A 92 3.56 19.17 -12.36
C VAL A 92 4.59 20.29 -12.20
N TYR A 93 5.01 20.52 -10.96
CA TYR A 93 5.94 21.57 -10.55
C TYR A 93 7.25 20.94 -10.09
N LYS A 94 8.37 21.29 -10.73
CA LYS A 94 9.69 20.75 -10.38
C LYS A 94 10.40 21.67 -9.39
N PHE A 95 10.45 21.30 -8.11
CA PHE A 95 11.14 22.10 -7.09
C PHE A 95 12.63 21.79 -6.98
N ARG A 96 13.09 20.69 -7.60
CA ARG A 96 14.51 20.25 -7.70
C ARG A 96 15.19 19.90 -6.37
N HIS A 97 14.45 19.88 -5.26
CA HIS A 97 14.91 19.33 -3.99
C HIS A 97 13.72 18.72 -3.25
N PRO A 98 13.95 17.71 -2.39
CA PRO A 98 12.91 17.10 -1.57
C PRO A 98 12.11 18.13 -0.78
N LEU A 99 10.80 17.95 -0.75
CA LEU A 99 9.89 18.76 0.04
C LEU A 99 9.71 18.11 1.41
N SER A 100 9.65 18.91 2.48
CA SER A 100 9.61 18.41 3.86
C SER A 100 8.26 18.58 4.55
N ALA A 101 7.42 19.50 4.08
CA ALA A 101 6.07 19.73 4.55
C ALA A 101 5.26 20.50 3.51
N VAL A 102 3.97 20.22 3.45
CA VAL A 102 3.02 20.89 2.55
C VAL A 102 1.71 21.14 3.31
N ALA A 103 1.14 22.33 3.20
CA ALA A 103 -0.15 22.64 3.81
C ALA A 103 -0.91 23.73 3.04
N PHE A 104 -2.18 23.47 2.71
CA PHE A 104 -3.09 24.52 2.25
C PHE A 104 -3.50 25.45 3.39
N SER A 105 -3.70 26.72 3.09
CA SER A 105 -4.27 27.66 4.04
C SER A 105 -5.76 27.34 4.29
N PRO A 106 -6.29 27.58 5.51
CA PRO A 106 -7.70 27.31 5.82
C PRO A 106 -8.71 27.98 4.89
N ASN A 107 -8.41 29.19 4.39
CA ASN A 107 -9.26 29.87 3.41
C ASN A 107 -9.09 29.37 1.96
N GLY A 108 -8.20 28.41 1.72
CA GLY A 108 -7.93 27.82 0.41
C GLY A 108 -7.15 28.68 -0.58
N LYS A 109 -6.80 29.93 -0.23
CA LYS A 109 -6.13 30.89 -1.11
C LYS A 109 -4.64 30.61 -1.33
N TYR A 110 -3.99 29.98 -0.35
CA TYR A 110 -2.56 29.76 -0.37
C TYR A 110 -2.20 28.30 -0.19
N LEU A 111 -1.04 27.92 -0.73
CA LEU A 111 -0.38 26.65 -0.50
C LEU A 111 1.04 26.93 -0.01
N ALA A 112 1.35 26.52 1.22
CA ALA A 112 2.70 26.60 1.77
C ALA A 112 3.44 25.28 1.53
N ILE A 113 4.66 25.39 1.03
CA ILE A 113 5.55 24.25 0.73
C ILE A 113 6.90 24.57 1.36
N SER A 114 7.42 23.69 2.22
CA SER A 114 8.81 23.80 2.66
C SER A 114 9.75 23.03 1.76
N LYS A 115 10.89 23.66 1.51
CA LYS A 115 12.00 23.12 0.75
C LYS A 115 13.28 23.51 1.49
N ASN A 116 14.02 22.53 2.00
CA ASN A 116 15.17 22.73 2.87
C ASN A 116 14.81 23.63 4.08
N HIS A 117 15.42 24.81 4.18
CA HIS A 117 15.29 25.78 5.26
C HIS A 117 14.37 26.97 4.92
N CYS A 118 13.56 26.85 3.87
CA CYS A 118 12.69 27.92 3.39
C CYS A 118 11.24 27.44 3.23
N ILE A 119 10.29 28.35 3.42
CA ILE A 119 8.88 28.12 3.10
C ILE A 119 8.52 28.97 1.87
N MET A 120 8.02 28.30 0.83
CA MET A 120 7.47 28.92 -0.37
C MET A 120 5.95 28.97 -0.23
N VAL A 121 5.38 30.18 -0.31
CA VAL A 121 3.93 30.36 -0.30
C VAL A 121 3.46 30.64 -1.72
N PHE A 122 2.58 29.79 -2.22
CA PHE A 122 1.95 29.91 -3.54
C PHE A 122 0.50 30.38 -3.39
N LEU A 123 -0.01 31.11 -4.39
CA LEU A 123 -1.43 31.26 -4.61
C LEU A 123 -1.98 29.94 -5.15
N ALA A 124 -2.92 29.37 -4.40
CA ALA A 124 -3.61 28.15 -4.79
C ALA A 124 -4.61 28.39 -5.93
N PRO A 125 -5.04 27.34 -6.64
CA PRO A 125 -6.12 27.46 -7.63
C PRO A 125 -7.41 27.94 -6.96
N GLU A 126 -8.15 28.81 -7.65
CA GLU A 126 -9.45 29.33 -7.22
C GLU A 126 -10.48 29.16 -8.34
N PRO A 127 -11.78 28.95 -8.06
CA PRO A 127 -12.80 28.69 -9.08
C PRO A 127 -12.85 29.73 -10.22
N ASN A 128 -12.55 30.99 -9.89
CA ASN A 128 -12.69 32.13 -10.81
C ASN A 128 -11.39 32.55 -11.49
N ARG A 129 -10.32 31.75 -11.36
CA ARG A 129 -9.00 32.08 -11.90
C ARG A 129 -8.85 31.51 -13.32
N SER A 130 -8.43 32.34 -14.27
CA SER A 130 -8.29 31.97 -15.69
C SER A 130 -7.25 30.86 -15.94
N ALA A 131 -6.27 30.70 -15.04
CA ALA A 131 -5.31 29.60 -15.03
C ALA A 131 -5.25 28.98 -13.64
N ASN A 132 -5.52 27.67 -13.55
CA ASN A 132 -5.42 26.88 -12.31
C ASN A 132 -3.98 26.41 -12.06
N SER A 133 -3.02 27.32 -12.21
CA SER A 133 -1.61 27.09 -11.88
C SER A 133 -1.23 27.73 -10.55
N LEU A 134 -0.33 27.08 -9.81
CA LEU A 134 0.34 27.66 -8.66
C LEU A 134 1.22 28.83 -9.09
N GLU A 135 0.98 30.00 -8.51
CA GLU A 135 1.82 31.18 -8.67
C GLU A 135 2.54 31.48 -7.36
N LEU A 136 3.86 31.68 -7.42
CA LEU A 136 4.63 31.99 -6.23
C LEU A 136 4.22 33.37 -5.68
N HIS A 137 3.76 33.42 -4.44
CA HIS A 137 3.39 34.64 -3.74
C HIS A 137 4.56 35.24 -2.94
N ARG A 138 5.26 34.40 -2.18
CA ARG A 138 6.32 34.86 -1.25
C ARG A 138 7.27 33.72 -0.85
N PHE A 139 8.52 34.08 -0.58
CA PHE A 139 9.46 33.24 0.16
C PHE A 139 9.56 33.71 1.61
N LEU A 140 9.53 32.76 2.54
CA LEU A 140 9.77 32.98 3.96
C LEU A 140 11.06 32.27 4.35
N TYR A 141 12.04 33.05 4.82
CA TYR A 141 13.34 32.60 5.25
C TYR A 141 13.44 32.68 6.77
N GLY A 142 14.46 32.04 7.34
CA GLY A 142 14.81 32.21 8.75
C GLY A 142 15.29 30.92 9.42
N PHE A 143 15.01 29.76 8.82
CA PHE A 143 15.45 28.46 9.34
C PHE A 143 16.91 28.18 8.99
N GLN A 144 17.58 27.43 9.86
CA GLN A 144 18.96 26.99 9.64
C GLN A 144 19.04 25.55 9.13
N ASP A 145 18.01 24.76 9.40
CA ASP A 145 17.92 23.34 9.03
C ASP A 145 16.55 23.01 8.44
N THR A 146 16.27 21.73 8.21
CA THR A 146 15.04 21.28 7.55
C THR A 146 13.81 21.51 8.41
N ILE A 147 12.72 21.91 7.75
CA ILE A 147 11.44 22.20 8.38
C ILE A 147 10.64 20.90 8.53
N LYS A 148 10.22 20.55 9.75
CA LYS A 148 9.48 19.33 10.07
C LYS A 148 7.99 19.43 9.80
N ASN A 149 7.39 20.58 10.06
CA ASN A 149 5.96 20.76 9.86
C ASN A 149 5.61 22.23 9.58
N ILE A 150 4.47 22.43 8.91
CA ILE A 150 3.87 23.74 8.65
C ILE A 150 2.43 23.71 9.15
N GLU A 151 2.03 24.74 9.89
CA GLU A 151 0.66 24.92 10.36
C GLU A 151 0.23 26.38 10.13
N TRP A 152 -0.94 26.58 9.54
CA TRP A 152 -1.50 27.90 9.25
C TRP A 152 -2.33 28.44 10.41
N SER A 153 -2.31 29.74 10.69
CA SER A 153 -3.29 30.35 11.60
C SER A 153 -4.71 30.21 11.05
N SER A 154 -5.73 30.26 11.91
CA SER A 154 -7.14 30.10 11.50
C SER A 154 -7.59 31.14 10.47
N ASP A 155 -6.99 32.34 10.48
CA ASP A 155 -7.25 33.43 9.54
C ASP A 155 -6.35 33.40 8.30
N SER A 156 -5.49 32.39 8.15
CA SER A 156 -4.55 32.24 7.03
C SER A 156 -3.54 33.39 6.86
N ARG A 157 -3.28 34.21 7.89
CA ARG A 157 -2.29 35.31 7.83
C ARG A 157 -0.90 34.93 8.33
N PHE A 158 -0.81 33.97 9.23
CA PHE A 158 0.44 33.54 9.87
C PHE A 158 0.68 32.05 9.64
N ILE A 159 1.94 31.67 9.65
CA ILE A 159 2.40 30.29 9.59
C ILE A 159 3.28 30.05 10.80
N ILE A 160 3.07 28.94 11.50
CA ILE A 160 4.05 28.42 12.46
C ILE A 160 4.68 27.15 11.87
N ALA A 161 5.99 27.04 12.02
CA ALA A 161 6.74 25.88 11.55
C ALA A 161 7.82 25.48 12.56
N GLY A 162 7.90 24.17 12.81
CA GLY A 162 8.96 23.54 13.60
C GLY A 162 10.08 23.03 12.71
N SER A 163 11.30 22.95 13.23
CA SER A 163 12.49 22.65 12.45
C SER A 163 13.50 21.78 13.22
N ASP A 164 14.37 21.12 12.47
CA ASP A 164 15.50 20.34 12.98
C ASP A 164 16.56 21.19 13.67
N ASP A 165 16.58 22.51 13.42
CA ASP A 165 17.41 23.48 14.14
C ASP A 165 16.98 23.73 15.60
N MET A 166 16.11 22.87 16.17
CA MET A 166 15.62 22.91 17.55
C MET A 166 14.78 24.15 17.89
N THR A 167 14.32 24.88 16.87
CA THR A 167 13.48 26.06 17.03
C THR A 167 12.16 25.91 16.28
N ALA A 168 11.17 26.68 16.71
CA ALA A 168 9.99 26.93 15.92
C ALA A 168 9.93 28.42 15.56
N ARG A 169 9.34 28.76 14.41
CA ARG A 169 9.19 30.16 14.01
C ARG A 169 7.76 30.44 13.58
N ILE A 170 7.28 31.62 13.95
CA ILE A 170 6.01 32.18 13.49
C ILE A 170 6.34 33.26 12.46
N LEU A 171 5.76 33.15 11.28
CA LEU A 171 6.05 34.01 10.13
C LEU A 171 4.74 34.60 9.59
N SER A 172 4.75 35.88 9.24
CA SER A 172 3.61 36.51 8.57
C SER A 172 3.70 36.37 7.04
N VAL A 173 2.58 35.98 6.44
CA VAL A 173 2.47 35.81 4.98
C VAL A 173 2.36 37.17 4.29
N LYS A 174 1.59 38.09 4.90
CA LYS A 174 1.53 39.50 4.51
C LYS A 174 2.38 40.33 5.45
N LYS A 175 2.83 41.50 5.00
CA LYS A 175 3.57 42.43 5.86
C LYS A 175 2.65 42.85 7.03
N CYS A 176 3.05 42.52 8.24
CA CYS A 176 2.41 42.93 9.49
C CYS A 176 3.50 43.60 10.35
N GLU A 177 3.25 44.83 10.81
CA GLU A 177 4.26 45.62 11.51
C GLU A 177 4.60 45.05 12.89
N LYS A 178 3.61 44.48 13.57
CA LYS A 178 3.76 43.88 14.91
C LYS A 178 4.48 42.54 14.88
N LEU A 179 4.38 41.77 13.78
CA LEU A 179 4.96 40.44 13.67
C LEU A 179 5.33 40.11 12.22
N ILE A 180 6.63 40.11 11.95
CA ILE A 180 7.20 39.61 10.69
C ILE A 180 7.67 38.17 10.88
N ILE A 181 8.56 37.99 11.85
CA ILE A 181 9.13 36.71 12.23
C ILE A 181 9.36 36.72 13.74
N TYR A 182 9.02 35.63 14.41
CA TYR A 182 9.35 35.41 15.82
C TYR A 182 9.89 34.00 16.00
N THR A 183 11.01 33.86 16.71
CA THR A 183 11.67 32.58 16.96
C THR A 183 11.38 32.10 18.38
N LEU A 184 10.80 30.92 18.49
CA LEU A 184 10.57 30.18 19.73
C LEU A 184 11.71 29.18 19.91
N SER A 185 12.59 29.44 20.89
CA SER A 185 13.80 28.65 21.14
C SER A 185 13.76 27.95 22.50
N GLY A 186 14.70 27.02 22.71
CA GLY A 186 14.96 26.39 24.00
C GLY A 186 14.67 24.90 24.08
N HIS A 187 14.39 24.23 22.96
CA HIS A 187 14.36 22.76 22.86
C HIS A 187 15.76 22.19 22.65
N LYS A 188 15.94 20.90 22.95
CA LYS A 188 17.21 20.17 22.80
C LYS A 188 17.22 19.20 21.63
N SER A 189 16.10 19.08 20.93
CA SER A 189 15.91 18.19 19.80
C SER A 189 15.09 18.89 18.72
N SER A 190 14.92 18.23 17.58
CA SER A 190 14.00 18.65 16.52
C SER A 190 12.60 18.93 17.06
N VAL A 191 11.92 19.93 16.49
CA VAL A 191 10.69 20.50 17.04
C VAL A 191 9.54 20.40 16.04
N PHE A 192 8.37 20.01 16.52
CA PHE A 192 7.08 20.26 15.89
C PHE A 192 6.40 21.47 16.52
N ALA A 193 5.64 22.24 15.75
CA ALA A 193 4.98 23.46 16.25
C ALA A 193 3.57 23.64 15.68
N LYS A 194 2.58 23.97 16.52
CA LYS A 194 1.20 24.20 16.11
C LYS A 194 0.53 25.30 16.92
N PHE A 195 -0.49 25.94 16.35
CA PHE A 195 -1.35 26.91 17.05
C PHE A 195 -2.35 26.19 17.99
N CYS A 196 -2.62 26.78 19.15
CA CYS A 196 -3.47 26.22 20.20
C CYS A 196 -4.97 26.39 19.95
N GLY A 197 -5.38 27.39 19.17
CA GLY A 197 -6.79 27.72 19.00
C GLY A 197 -7.06 28.65 17.82
N ASP A 198 -8.35 28.85 17.54
CA ASP A 198 -8.81 29.79 16.53
C ASP A 198 -8.84 31.20 17.11
N GLY A 199 -8.48 32.20 16.30
CA GLY A 199 -8.50 33.60 16.74
C GLY A 199 -7.37 34.02 17.68
N SER A 200 -6.44 33.12 18.00
CA SER A 200 -5.26 33.40 18.83
C SER A 200 -3.97 32.94 18.12
N LEU A 201 -2.86 33.60 18.45
CA LEU A 201 -1.50 33.17 18.07
C LEU A 201 -0.82 32.33 19.14
N ASP A 202 -1.51 32.03 20.25
CA ASP A 202 -1.03 31.06 21.23
C ASP A 202 -0.69 29.75 20.53
N CYS A 203 0.45 29.19 20.92
CA CYS A 203 0.99 28.03 20.23
C CYS A 203 1.71 27.12 21.22
N PHE A 204 1.97 25.91 20.75
CA PHE A 204 2.77 24.96 21.49
C PHE A 204 3.82 24.34 20.59
N THR A 205 4.92 23.94 21.21
CA THR A 205 6.03 23.27 20.54
C THR A 205 6.35 21.96 21.23
N VAL A 206 6.57 20.90 20.45
CA VAL A 206 6.83 19.54 20.92
C VAL A 206 8.17 19.09 20.36
N GLY A 207 9.13 18.81 21.24
CA GLY A 207 10.41 18.21 20.88
C GLY A 207 10.27 16.71 20.63
N THR A 208 11.03 16.16 19.68
CA THR A 208 11.10 14.71 19.44
C THR A 208 11.56 13.91 20.67
N ASP A 209 12.24 14.55 21.63
CA ASP A 209 12.67 13.98 22.90
C ASP A 209 11.55 13.87 23.97
N GLY A 210 10.37 14.41 23.68
CA GLY A 210 9.22 14.39 24.58
C GLY A 210 9.11 15.60 25.52
N GLU A 211 9.71 16.75 25.18
CA GLU A 211 9.43 18.04 25.84
C GLU A 211 8.31 18.81 25.11
N LEU A 212 7.28 19.26 25.84
CA LEU A 212 6.22 20.13 25.33
C LEU A 212 6.28 21.51 25.99
N LYS A 213 6.17 22.58 25.21
CA LYS A 213 6.17 23.97 25.69
C LYS A 213 4.94 24.71 25.20
N LEU A 214 4.26 25.44 26.08
CA LEU A 214 3.13 26.31 25.77
C LEU A 214 3.58 27.77 25.74
N TRP A 215 3.21 28.48 24.68
CA TRP A 215 3.57 29.88 24.44
C TRP A 215 2.31 30.71 24.28
N THR A 216 2.20 31.79 25.06
CA THR A 216 1.11 32.74 24.95
C THR A 216 1.57 34.02 24.26
N CYS A 217 0.79 34.50 23.30
CA CYS A 217 1.02 35.78 22.63
C CYS A 217 0.42 36.91 23.48
N ASP A 218 1.15 38.01 23.63
CA ASP A 218 0.65 39.21 24.31
C ASP A 218 -0.37 40.02 23.49
N THR A 219 -0.47 39.73 22.19
CA THR A 219 -1.27 40.48 21.23
C THR A 219 -2.34 39.59 20.63
N GLU A 220 -3.60 40.01 20.74
CA GLU A 220 -4.72 39.32 20.09
C GLU A 220 -4.65 39.42 18.56
N LEU A 221 -5.12 38.38 17.88
CA LEU A 221 -5.06 38.27 16.42
C LEU A 221 -5.73 39.45 15.69
N GLN A 222 -6.83 39.97 16.23
CA GLN A 222 -7.57 41.10 15.67
C GLN A 222 -6.78 42.41 15.73
N ASN A 223 -5.94 42.57 16.76
CA ASN A 223 -5.15 43.76 17.02
C ASN A 223 -3.79 43.75 16.28
N MET A 224 -3.53 42.73 15.45
CA MET A 224 -2.25 42.63 14.72
C MET A 224 -2.04 43.74 13.68
N ASP A 225 -3.12 44.34 13.18
CA ASP A 225 -3.08 45.41 12.18
C ASP A 225 -3.30 46.82 12.77
N SER A 226 -3.65 46.93 14.05
CA SER A 226 -3.92 48.24 14.67
C SER A 226 -2.63 48.96 15.05
N ALA A 227 -2.32 50.04 14.34
CA ALA A 227 -1.35 51.03 14.80
C ALA A 227 -2.06 51.92 15.83
N VAL A 228 -1.96 51.58 17.12
CA VAL A 228 -2.42 52.49 18.17
C VAL A 228 -1.38 53.62 18.26
N GLU A 229 -1.83 54.87 18.20
CA GLU A 229 -0.98 56.05 18.38
C GLU A 229 -0.29 55.97 19.75
N GLY A 230 1.04 55.86 19.76
CA GLY A 230 1.86 55.94 20.96
C GLY A 230 2.69 54.70 21.30
N GLU A 231 2.25 53.48 20.92
CA GLU A 231 2.99 52.23 21.20
C GLU A 231 2.74 51.17 20.12
N SER A 232 3.57 51.10 19.08
CA SER A 232 3.62 49.92 18.20
C SER A 232 4.51 48.84 18.82
N ALA A 233 4.13 48.37 20.02
CA ALA A 233 4.82 47.23 20.63
C ALA A 233 4.75 46.03 19.66
N LYS A 234 5.92 45.46 19.33
CA LYS A 234 6.00 44.21 18.58
C LYS A 234 5.35 43.10 19.40
N ALA A 235 4.62 42.20 18.75
CA ALA A 235 4.02 41.06 19.43
C ALA A 235 5.11 40.17 20.04
N THR A 236 4.97 39.81 21.32
CA THR A 236 5.90 38.93 22.03
C THR A 236 5.21 37.64 22.47
N PHE A 237 6.01 36.58 22.60
CA PHE A 237 5.53 35.27 23.03
C PHE A 237 6.23 34.89 24.32
N ARG A 238 5.44 34.60 25.36
CA ARG A 238 5.95 34.19 26.66
C ARG A 238 5.74 32.70 26.86
N LEU A 239 6.75 32.04 27.39
CA LEU A 239 6.68 30.64 27.77
C LEU A 239 5.86 30.51 29.06
N THR A 240 4.71 29.85 28.97
CA THR A 240 3.74 29.75 30.06
C THR A 240 3.90 28.46 30.85
N SER A 241 4.14 27.35 30.17
CA SER A 241 4.23 26.03 30.81
C SER A 241 5.15 25.09 30.04
N LYS A 242 5.76 24.15 30.77
CA LYS A 242 6.60 23.07 30.22
C LYS A 242 6.10 21.74 30.75
N PHE A 243 5.98 20.76 29.88
CA PHE A 243 5.55 19.40 30.21
C PHE A 243 6.51 18.38 29.61
N PHE A 244 6.59 17.20 30.21
CA PHE A 244 7.47 16.12 29.76
C PHE A 244 6.71 14.80 29.73
N TYR A 245 6.74 14.11 28.59
CA TYR A 245 6.19 12.75 28.46
C TYR A 245 6.91 11.74 29.37
N ARG A 246 8.13 12.04 29.79
CA ARG A 246 8.98 11.16 30.62
C ARG A 246 8.66 11.20 32.13
N ASN A 247 7.99 12.26 32.61
CA ASN A 247 7.85 12.50 34.06
C ASN A 247 6.57 11.93 34.68
N ALA A 248 5.61 11.44 33.89
CA ALA A 248 4.42 10.78 34.40
C ALA A 248 4.75 9.33 34.80
N GLN A 249 4.92 9.06 36.10
CA GLN A 249 5.45 7.78 36.61
C GLN A 249 4.69 6.53 36.14
N GLU A 250 3.39 6.63 35.83
CA GLU A 250 2.58 5.49 35.37
C GLU A 250 2.52 5.33 33.83
N HIS A 251 2.85 6.38 33.06
CA HIS A 251 2.60 6.41 31.62
C HIS A 251 3.84 6.70 30.75
N ARG A 252 5.03 6.65 31.35
CA ARG A 252 6.31 6.95 30.69
C ARG A 252 6.50 6.20 29.38
N VAL A 253 6.84 6.94 28.33
CA VAL A 253 7.28 6.43 27.02
C VAL A 253 8.66 7.03 26.75
N PRO A 254 9.75 6.25 26.85
CA PRO A 254 11.10 6.76 26.61
C PRO A 254 11.41 7.06 25.13
N GLU A 255 10.70 6.41 24.22
CA GLU A 255 10.90 6.46 22.78
C GLU A 255 10.58 7.83 22.18
N ALA A 256 11.16 8.10 21.01
CA ALA A 256 11.03 9.39 20.35
C ALA A 256 9.61 9.60 19.80
N ILE A 257 9.19 10.87 19.78
CA ILE A 257 7.97 11.28 19.09
C ILE A 257 8.27 11.37 17.60
N THR A 258 7.54 10.61 16.81
CA THR A 258 7.72 10.53 15.36
C THR A 258 6.77 11.45 14.61
N ALA A 259 5.53 11.61 15.09
CA ALA A 259 4.52 12.46 14.47
C ALA A 259 3.53 13.04 15.49
N ILE A 260 2.99 14.21 15.19
CA ILE A 260 1.94 14.86 16.00
C ILE A 260 0.78 15.35 15.14
N SER A 261 -0.42 15.36 15.72
CA SER A 261 -1.59 16.03 15.15
C SER A 261 -2.38 16.71 16.26
N PHE A 262 -3.04 17.82 15.94
CA PHE A 262 -3.76 18.60 16.95
C PHE A 262 -5.09 19.08 16.42
N HIS A 263 -6.14 18.83 17.19
CA HIS A 263 -7.49 19.26 16.86
C HIS A 263 -7.84 20.51 17.66
N ARG A 264 -7.81 21.68 17.01
CA ARG A 264 -7.95 22.98 17.68
C ARG A 264 -9.24 23.17 18.45
N LYS A 265 -10.38 22.77 17.87
CA LYS A 265 -11.70 22.98 18.49
C LYS A 265 -11.87 22.18 19.79
N LEU A 266 -11.32 20.97 19.83
CA LEU A 266 -11.37 20.11 21.02
C LEU A 266 -10.13 20.29 21.92
N LYS A 267 -9.10 20.99 21.42
CA LYS A 267 -7.79 21.13 22.05
C LYS A 267 -7.15 19.79 22.43
N ILE A 268 -7.32 18.78 21.57
CA ILE A 268 -6.74 17.45 21.75
C ILE A 268 -5.45 17.34 20.92
N LEU A 269 -4.35 17.02 21.60
CA LEU A 269 -3.07 16.68 21.02
C LEU A 269 -2.93 15.16 20.89
N VAL A 270 -2.78 14.69 19.66
CA VAL A 270 -2.42 13.32 19.33
C VAL A 270 -0.92 13.26 19.12
N THR A 271 -0.26 12.38 19.87
CA THR A 271 1.18 12.14 19.75
C THR A 271 1.44 10.68 19.47
N ALA A 272 2.27 10.43 18.46
CA ALA A 272 2.66 9.09 18.05
C ALA A 272 4.15 8.85 18.29
N PHE A 273 4.47 7.62 18.65
CA PHE A 273 5.80 7.21 19.11
C PHE A 273 6.38 6.12 18.22
N GLU A 274 7.70 5.98 18.29
CA GLU A 274 8.47 4.98 17.54
C GLU A 274 8.15 3.52 17.94
N ASN A 275 7.55 3.27 19.10
CA ASN A 275 7.16 1.93 19.54
C ASN A 275 5.70 1.54 19.17
N GLY A 276 5.03 2.35 18.34
CA GLY A 276 3.65 2.11 17.92
C GLY A 276 2.57 2.55 18.92
N VAL A 277 2.96 3.26 19.98
CA VAL A 277 2.04 3.87 20.94
C VAL A 277 1.52 5.21 20.40
N VAL A 278 0.25 5.49 20.67
CA VAL A 278 -0.38 6.80 20.50
C VAL A 278 -0.91 7.27 21.85
N MET A 279 -0.66 8.54 22.18
CA MET A 279 -1.19 9.18 23.38
C MET A 279 -1.99 10.43 23.03
N LEU A 280 -3.11 10.58 23.71
CA LEU A 280 -4.03 11.72 23.62
C LEU A 280 -3.90 12.59 24.84
N HIS A 281 -3.55 13.85 24.63
CA HIS A 281 -3.46 14.84 25.69
C HIS A 281 -4.43 16.00 25.44
N GLN A 282 -5.17 16.39 26.48
CA GLN A 282 -5.96 17.61 26.48
C GLN A 282 -5.04 18.80 26.79
N LEU A 283 -5.04 19.81 25.94
CA LEU A 283 -4.35 21.08 26.16
C LEU A 283 -5.34 22.16 26.62
N PRO A 284 -4.89 23.15 27.42
CA PRO A 284 -3.51 23.44 27.84
C PRO A 284 -3.00 22.67 29.08
N GLU A 285 -3.84 21.96 29.81
CA GLU A 285 -3.46 21.33 31.09
C GLU A 285 -2.56 20.11 30.94
N PHE A 286 -2.39 19.61 29.71
CA PHE A 286 -1.60 18.41 29.36
C PHE A 286 -2.08 17.16 30.11
N VAL A 287 -3.40 17.00 30.20
CA VAL A 287 -4.04 15.83 30.83
C VAL A 287 -4.07 14.67 29.85
N LEU A 288 -3.50 13.53 30.22
CA LEU A 288 -3.59 12.29 29.43
C LEU A 288 -5.04 11.78 29.43
N MET A 289 -5.66 11.74 28.25
CA MET A 289 -7.01 11.21 28.04
C MET A 289 -7.00 9.71 27.77
N ASP A 290 -6.13 9.26 26.86
CA ASP A 290 -6.00 7.85 26.52
C ASP A 290 -4.60 7.52 26.00
N LYS A 291 -4.20 6.26 26.18
CA LYS A 291 -2.94 5.69 25.71
C LYS A 291 -3.23 4.33 25.11
N ALA A 292 -2.94 4.17 23.82
CA ALA A 292 -3.18 2.93 23.10
C ALA A 292 -1.95 2.52 22.29
N ARG A 293 -1.58 1.24 22.34
CA ARG A 293 -0.61 0.65 21.41
C ARG A 293 -1.37 0.09 20.22
N LEU A 294 -1.30 0.78 19.08
CA LEU A 294 -2.11 0.48 17.92
C LEU A 294 -1.33 -0.32 16.86
N MET A 295 -0.02 -0.10 16.80
CA MET A 295 0.91 -0.77 15.88
C MET A 295 2.08 -1.39 16.67
N VAL A 296 2.75 -2.37 16.05
CA VAL A 296 3.99 -2.93 16.59
C VAL A 296 5.18 -2.06 16.19
N ASP A 297 5.11 -1.52 14.97
CA ASP A 297 6.14 -0.77 14.29
C ASP A 297 6.07 0.75 14.56
N PRO A 298 7.12 1.50 14.23
CA PRO A 298 7.13 2.95 14.32
C PRO A 298 6.00 3.59 13.52
N ILE A 299 5.28 4.51 14.15
CA ILE A 299 4.26 5.30 13.48
C ILE A 299 4.97 6.41 12.71
N THR A 300 4.75 6.51 11.41
CA THR A 300 5.35 7.54 10.55
C THR A 300 4.44 8.75 10.39
N SER A 301 3.13 8.54 10.41
CA SER A 301 2.15 9.63 10.24
C SER A 301 0.94 9.44 11.13
N VAL A 302 0.45 10.56 11.68
CA VAL A 302 -0.79 10.62 12.45
C VAL A 302 -1.59 11.84 12.04
N THR A 303 -2.90 11.68 11.88
CA THR A 303 -3.83 12.77 11.58
C THR A 303 -5.17 12.53 12.26
N ILE A 304 -5.89 13.61 12.60
CA ILE A 304 -7.20 13.56 13.24
C ILE A 304 -8.24 14.17 12.29
N ASN A 305 -9.42 13.57 12.22
CA ASN A 305 -10.47 14.06 11.34
C ASN A 305 -10.99 15.44 11.80
N PRO A 306 -11.61 16.23 10.90
CA PRO A 306 -12.13 17.56 11.25
C PRO A 306 -13.25 17.58 12.31
N ALA A 307 -13.90 16.44 12.57
CA ALA A 307 -14.89 16.28 13.65
C ALA A 307 -14.23 15.99 15.01
N GLY A 308 -13.04 15.41 15.00
CA GLY A 308 -12.27 15.03 16.19
C GLY A 308 -12.56 13.64 16.75
N ASP A 309 -13.34 12.80 16.07
CA ASP A 309 -13.72 11.47 16.53
C ASP A 309 -12.73 10.37 16.07
N TRP A 310 -12.10 10.55 14.91
CA TRP A 310 -11.26 9.52 14.27
C TRP A 310 -9.83 9.97 14.09
N ILE A 311 -8.91 9.05 14.34
CA ILE A 311 -7.47 9.26 14.20
C ILE A 311 -6.95 8.23 13.20
N ALA A 312 -6.37 8.71 12.10
CA ALA A 312 -5.71 7.87 11.12
C ALA A 312 -4.20 7.82 11.40
N ILE A 313 -3.64 6.62 11.34
CA ILE A 313 -2.26 6.32 11.72
C ILE A 313 -1.66 5.44 10.63
N GLY A 314 -0.43 5.75 10.20
CA GLY A 314 0.32 5.00 9.20
C GLY A 314 1.68 4.55 9.74
N SER A 315 2.11 3.36 9.32
CA SER A 315 3.47 2.86 9.53
C SER A 315 4.04 2.30 8.23
N GLU A 316 5.22 2.77 7.86
CA GLU A 316 5.89 2.46 6.59
C GLU A 316 6.47 1.04 6.54
N GLU A 317 7.03 0.54 7.64
CA GLU A 317 7.74 -0.75 7.73
C GLU A 317 6.94 -1.94 7.18
N HIS A 318 5.65 -2.00 7.53
CA HIS A 318 4.73 -3.07 7.10
C HIS A 318 3.56 -2.54 6.27
N GLY A 319 3.61 -1.27 5.86
CA GLY A 319 2.55 -0.60 5.11
C GLY A 319 1.18 -0.64 5.81
N GLN A 320 1.20 -0.50 7.13
CA GLN A 320 0.00 -0.55 7.97
C GLN A 320 -0.73 0.80 7.93
N LEU A 321 -2.05 0.73 7.83
CA LEU A 321 -2.96 1.87 7.96
C LEU A 321 -4.05 1.51 8.96
N ALA A 322 -4.19 2.31 10.01
CA ALA A 322 -5.24 2.14 11.00
C ALA A 322 -6.06 3.43 11.14
N VAL A 323 -7.37 3.29 11.33
CA VAL A 323 -8.27 4.37 11.77
C VAL A 323 -8.88 3.97 13.10
N TRP A 324 -8.58 4.74 14.13
CA TRP A 324 -8.97 4.50 15.51
C TRP A 324 -9.98 5.54 15.98
N GLU A 325 -11.08 5.08 16.56
CA GLU A 325 -12.05 5.91 17.27
C GLU A 325 -11.74 5.86 18.77
N TRP A 326 -11.19 6.96 19.27
CA TRP A 326 -10.62 7.00 20.62
C TRP A 326 -11.67 6.99 21.73
N ARG A 327 -12.90 7.47 21.47
CA ARG A 327 -13.98 7.46 22.46
C ARG A 327 -14.51 6.05 22.73
N SER A 328 -14.69 5.26 21.68
CA SER A 328 -15.15 3.86 21.77
C SER A 328 -14.00 2.89 21.99
N LYS A 329 -12.76 3.36 21.86
CA LYS A 329 -11.52 2.56 21.87
C LYS A 329 -11.54 1.46 20.81
N SER A 330 -12.28 1.67 19.72
CA SER A 330 -12.44 0.70 18.64
C SER A 330 -11.68 1.13 17.39
N CYS A 331 -11.29 0.16 16.57
CA CYS A 331 -10.62 0.41 15.30
C CYS A 331 -11.64 0.23 14.17
N HIS A 332 -11.92 1.30 13.43
CA HIS A 332 -12.83 1.27 12.28
C HIS A 332 -12.20 0.62 11.06
N LEU A 333 -10.91 0.86 10.83
CA LEU A 333 -10.17 0.33 9.71
C LEU A 333 -8.83 -0.16 10.21
N ARG A 334 -8.52 -1.44 9.98
CA ARG A 334 -7.17 -1.99 10.13
C ARG A 334 -6.78 -2.63 8.81
N ALA A 335 -5.89 -1.98 8.09
CA ALA A 335 -5.45 -2.41 6.77
C ALA A 335 -3.94 -2.65 6.83
N GLU A 336 -3.52 -3.83 6.38
CA GLU A 336 -2.13 -4.28 6.43
C GLU A 336 -1.80 -4.87 5.06
N SER A 337 -0.80 -4.28 4.41
CA SER A 337 -0.22 -4.82 3.19
C SER A 337 0.60 -6.09 3.45
N HIS A 338 1.04 -6.76 2.40
CA HIS A 338 2.16 -7.70 2.58
C HIS A 338 3.41 -6.91 3.00
N ALA A 339 4.10 -7.38 4.03
CA ALA A 339 5.32 -6.74 4.50
C ALA A 339 6.47 -6.92 3.50
N ASN A 340 6.48 -8.07 2.82
CA ASN A 340 7.45 -8.43 1.78
C ASN A 340 6.77 -8.57 0.41
N GLU A 341 7.56 -8.91 -0.60
CA GLU A 341 7.09 -9.12 -1.97
C GLU A 341 5.94 -10.13 -2.06
N MET A 342 4.93 -9.77 -2.85
CA MET A 342 3.84 -10.67 -3.22
C MET A 342 4.33 -11.60 -4.33
N THR A 343 4.16 -12.90 -4.15
CA THR A 343 4.65 -13.93 -5.09
C THR A 343 3.58 -14.39 -6.05
N SER A 344 2.31 -14.37 -5.63
CA SER A 344 1.22 -14.96 -6.39
C SER A 344 -0.12 -14.30 -6.08
N LEU A 345 -1.03 -14.41 -7.04
CA LEU A 345 -2.40 -13.94 -6.93
C LEU A 345 -3.34 -14.87 -7.69
N SER A 346 -4.58 -14.97 -7.22
CA SER A 346 -5.64 -15.71 -7.90
C SER A 346 -6.99 -15.05 -7.61
N TYR A 347 -7.79 -14.81 -8.64
CA TYR A 347 -9.16 -14.33 -8.48
C TYR A 347 -10.08 -15.49 -8.11
N SER A 348 -11.08 -15.21 -7.29
CA SER A 348 -12.19 -16.15 -7.12
C SER A 348 -12.97 -16.28 -8.44
N PRO A 349 -13.64 -17.43 -8.68
CA PRO A 349 -14.39 -17.66 -9.91
C PRO A 349 -15.53 -16.65 -10.16
N ASP A 350 -16.07 -16.04 -9.11
CA ASP A 350 -17.08 -14.99 -9.18
C ASP A 350 -16.50 -13.58 -9.37
N GLY A 351 -15.17 -13.43 -9.30
CA GLY A 351 -14.45 -12.15 -9.44
C GLY A 351 -14.63 -11.17 -8.27
N LEU A 352 -15.26 -11.60 -7.17
CA LEU A 352 -15.54 -10.74 -6.01
C LEU A 352 -14.36 -10.69 -5.02
N LEU A 353 -13.58 -11.76 -4.98
CA LEU A 353 -12.43 -11.92 -4.09
C LEU A 353 -11.14 -12.09 -4.88
N LEU A 354 -10.05 -11.68 -4.26
CA LEU A 354 -8.69 -11.89 -4.73
C LEU A 354 -7.88 -12.51 -3.59
N ALA A 355 -7.21 -13.63 -3.84
CA ALA A 355 -6.26 -14.22 -2.90
C ALA A 355 -4.86 -13.84 -3.32
N THR A 356 -3.99 -13.53 -2.37
CA THR A 356 -2.58 -13.24 -2.60
C THR A 356 -1.70 -14.00 -1.62
N GLY A 357 -0.57 -14.49 -2.12
CA GLY A 357 0.49 -15.08 -1.31
C GLY A 357 1.71 -14.15 -1.26
N GLY A 358 2.35 -14.04 -0.09
CA GLY A 358 3.54 -13.21 0.09
C GLY A 358 4.75 -13.96 0.62
N ARG A 359 5.93 -13.35 0.45
CA ARG A 359 7.18 -13.76 1.10
C ARG A 359 7.17 -13.55 2.62
N ASP A 360 6.14 -12.89 3.15
CA ASP A 360 5.87 -12.75 4.58
C ASP A 360 5.16 -13.99 5.19
N ALA A 361 5.09 -15.09 4.43
CA ALA A 361 4.42 -16.34 4.81
C ALA A 361 2.91 -16.18 5.08
N LYS A 362 2.29 -15.11 4.57
CA LYS A 362 0.86 -14.85 4.73
C LYS A 362 0.09 -15.10 3.44
N VAL A 363 -1.13 -15.59 3.59
CA VAL A 363 -2.15 -15.59 2.53
C VAL A 363 -3.20 -14.55 2.88
N LYS A 364 -3.41 -13.55 2.04
CA LYS A 364 -4.39 -12.49 2.26
C LYS A 364 -5.54 -12.61 1.26
N ILE A 365 -6.77 -12.47 1.74
CA ILE A 365 -7.98 -12.45 0.92
C ILE A 365 -8.52 -11.03 0.89
N TRP A 366 -8.68 -10.50 -0.31
CA TRP A 366 -9.10 -9.12 -0.56
C TRP A 366 -10.49 -9.10 -1.20
N ASN A 367 -11.30 -8.14 -0.79
CA ASN A 367 -12.53 -7.82 -1.50
C ASN A 367 -12.20 -6.87 -2.66
N VAL A 368 -12.61 -7.23 -3.88
CA VAL A 368 -12.31 -6.45 -5.09
C VAL A 368 -13.06 -5.11 -5.09
N GLY A 369 -14.31 -5.08 -4.64
CA GLY A 369 -15.10 -3.85 -4.55
C GLY A 369 -14.48 -2.86 -3.57
N SER A 370 -14.27 -3.27 -2.33
CA SER A 370 -13.78 -2.35 -1.29
C SER A 370 -12.27 -2.13 -1.31
N GLY A 371 -11.49 -3.05 -1.90
CA GLY A 371 -10.02 -2.99 -1.88
C GLY A 371 -9.40 -3.26 -0.52
N ARG A 372 -10.17 -3.83 0.41
CA ARG A 372 -9.70 -4.16 1.76
C ARG A 372 -9.41 -5.65 1.89
N ALA A 373 -8.40 -5.97 2.70
CA ALA A 373 -8.17 -7.32 3.15
C ALA A 373 -9.32 -7.73 4.09
N MET A 374 -10.03 -8.79 3.74
CA MET A 374 -11.06 -9.40 4.59
C MET A 374 -10.41 -10.29 5.65
N VAL A 375 -9.47 -11.14 5.24
CA VAL A 375 -8.80 -12.12 6.11
C VAL A 375 -7.34 -12.27 5.75
N THR A 376 -6.52 -12.48 6.77
CA THR A 376 -5.10 -12.84 6.66
C THR A 376 -4.89 -14.17 7.36
N PHE A 377 -4.41 -15.17 6.62
CA PHE A 377 -3.96 -16.45 7.16
C PHE A 377 -2.45 -16.42 7.35
N SER A 378 -1.98 -16.86 8.52
CA SER A 378 -0.56 -16.89 8.90
C SER A 378 -0.12 -18.29 9.33
N ASP A 379 -0.73 -19.32 8.75
CA ASP A 379 -0.43 -20.72 9.06
C ASP A 379 0.92 -21.17 8.47
N HIS A 380 1.37 -20.56 7.37
CA HIS A 380 2.65 -20.86 6.74
C HIS A 380 3.84 -20.37 7.56
N GLN A 381 4.92 -21.15 7.55
CA GLN A 381 6.17 -20.85 8.27
C GLN A 381 7.27 -20.32 7.36
N ALA A 382 7.04 -20.35 6.05
CA ALA A 382 7.96 -19.87 5.03
C ALA A 382 7.16 -19.15 3.92
N PRO A 383 7.83 -18.45 2.98
CA PRO A 383 7.17 -17.77 1.86
C PRO A 383 6.12 -18.63 1.16
N VAL A 384 4.95 -18.03 0.90
CA VAL A 384 3.93 -18.63 0.04
C VAL A 384 4.41 -18.46 -1.40
N THR A 385 4.42 -19.52 -2.19
CA THR A 385 4.89 -19.48 -3.59
C THR A 385 3.74 -19.27 -4.55
N GLN A 386 2.63 -19.99 -4.35
CA GLN A 386 1.47 -19.89 -5.22
C GLN A 386 0.16 -20.02 -4.44
N VAL A 387 -0.88 -19.31 -4.89
CA VAL A 387 -2.25 -19.41 -4.41
C VAL A 387 -3.19 -19.71 -5.58
N ALA A 388 -4.25 -20.47 -5.34
CA ALA A 388 -5.22 -20.84 -6.36
C ALA A 388 -6.63 -20.96 -5.77
N PHE A 389 -7.61 -20.43 -6.50
CA PHE A 389 -9.01 -20.79 -6.31
C PHE A 389 -9.40 -21.95 -7.23
N PRO A 390 -10.13 -22.96 -6.74
CA PRO A 390 -10.81 -23.92 -7.61
C PRO A 390 -11.91 -23.21 -8.42
N SER A 391 -12.04 -23.54 -9.70
CA SER A 391 -12.98 -22.85 -10.62
C SER A 391 -14.46 -23.01 -10.22
N THR A 392 -14.81 -24.08 -9.52
CA THR A 392 -16.18 -24.37 -9.08
C THR A 392 -16.47 -24.00 -7.61
N LYS A 393 -15.45 -23.72 -6.80
CA LYS A 393 -15.58 -23.53 -5.35
C LYS A 393 -15.04 -22.15 -4.91
N PRO A 394 -15.84 -21.07 -4.99
CA PRO A 394 -15.37 -19.71 -4.68
C PRO A 394 -15.00 -19.45 -3.22
N LYS A 395 -15.37 -20.38 -2.31
CA LYS A 395 -15.12 -20.26 -0.87
C LYS A 395 -13.94 -21.10 -0.38
N VAL A 396 -13.16 -21.69 -1.28
CA VAL A 396 -11.96 -22.45 -0.95
C VAL A 396 -10.77 -21.79 -1.60
N VAL A 397 -9.69 -21.60 -0.83
CA VAL A 397 -8.41 -21.14 -1.34
C VAL A 397 -7.36 -22.18 -0.99
N VAL A 398 -6.49 -22.48 -1.94
CA VAL A 398 -5.36 -23.38 -1.73
C VAL A 398 -4.07 -22.60 -1.92
N SER A 399 -3.07 -22.85 -1.09
CA SER A 399 -1.75 -22.24 -1.19
C SER A 399 -0.65 -23.26 -1.06
N ALA A 400 0.45 -23.05 -1.78
CA ALA A 400 1.71 -23.79 -1.65
C ALA A 400 2.80 -22.87 -1.09
N SER A 401 3.77 -23.45 -0.41
CA SER A 401 4.85 -22.70 0.24
C SER A 401 6.17 -23.46 0.22
N LEU A 402 7.25 -22.69 0.39
CA LEU A 402 8.59 -23.22 0.62
C LEU A 402 8.72 -23.99 1.94
N ASP A 403 7.71 -23.98 2.82
CA ASP A 403 7.68 -24.82 4.03
C ASP A 403 7.36 -26.30 3.73
N GLY A 404 7.15 -26.65 2.46
CA GLY A 404 6.87 -28.01 2.02
C GLY A 404 5.42 -28.45 2.23
N THR A 405 4.53 -27.49 2.49
CA THR A 405 3.11 -27.76 2.69
C THR A 405 2.24 -27.07 1.66
N VAL A 406 1.16 -27.77 1.29
CA VAL A 406 0.01 -27.19 0.62
C VAL A 406 -1.11 -27.08 1.65
N ARG A 407 -1.69 -25.90 1.80
CA ARG A 407 -2.79 -25.64 2.75
C ARG A 407 -4.07 -25.26 2.02
N ALA A 408 -5.20 -25.75 2.51
CA ALA A 408 -6.53 -25.39 2.02
C ALA A 408 -7.33 -24.66 3.11
N PHE A 409 -7.87 -23.50 2.74
CA PHE A 409 -8.60 -22.60 3.61
C PHE A 409 -10.06 -22.52 3.21
N ASP A 410 -10.92 -22.54 4.21
CA ASP A 410 -12.36 -22.33 4.07
C ASP A 410 -12.68 -20.87 4.38
N LEU A 411 -13.22 -20.15 3.40
CA LEU A 411 -13.62 -18.74 3.51
C LEU A 411 -14.98 -18.54 4.18
N THR A 412 -15.72 -19.60 4.53
CA THR A 412 -16.93 -19.49 5.35
C THR A 412 -16.61 -19.47 6.83
N ARG A 413 -15.64 -20.29 7.26
CA ARG A 413 -15.23 -20.45 8.66
C ARG A 413 -13.88 -19.84 8.98
N TYR A 414 -13.21 -19.29 7.97
CA TYR A 414 -11.89 -18.65 8.05
C TYR A 414 -10.87 -19.49 8.79
N ARG A 415 -10.74 -20.76 8.40
CA ARG A 415 -9.76 -21.67 8.96
C ARG A 415 -9.08 -22.47 7.88
N ASN A 416 -7.84 -22.84 8.16
CA ASN A 416 -7.19 -23.96 7.50
C ASN A 416 -7.92 -25.24 7.88
N PHE A 417 -8.49 -25.95 6.91
CA PHE A 417 -9.14 -27.24 7.15
C PHE A 417 -8.33 -28.43 6.63
N ARG A 418 -7.30 -28.17 5.81
CA ARG A 418 -6.43 -29.21 5.26
C ARG A 418 -5.00 -28.72 5.15
N THR A 419 -4.08 -29.48 5.73
CA THR A 419 -2.64 -29.35 5.47
C THR A 419 -2.15 -30.64 4.83
N MET A 420 -1.55 -30.52 3.65
CA MET A 420 -1.01 -31.62 2.85
C MET A 420 0.50 -31.41 2.82
N SER A 421 1.24 -32.37 3.36
CA SER A 421 2.70 -32.33 3.44
C SER A 421 3.31 -33.37 2.52
N VAL A 422 4.50 -33.07 2.02
CA VAL A 422 5.32 -34.07 1.34
C VAL A 422 5.93 -35.03 2.38
N PRO A 423 5.97 -36.36 2.13
CA PRO A 423 6.55 -37.32 3.09
C PRO A 423 8.04 -37.12 3.37
N SER A 424 8.80 -36.66 2.36
CA SER A 424 10.21 -36.32 2.49
C SER A 424 10.39 -34.96 3.18
N ARG A 425 11.25 -34.93 4.20
CA ARG A 425 11.55 -33.69 4.93
C ARG A 425 12.36 -32.74 4.05
N GLY A 426 12.00 -31.46 4.08
CA GLY A 426 12.78 -30.37 3.47
C GLY A 426 12.47 -30.09 2.01
N VAL A 427 11.43 -30.70 1.43
CA VAL A 427 11.01 -30.37 0.06
C VAL A 427 10.36 -29.00 0.03
N GLN A 428 10.82 -28.13 -0.87
CA GLN A 428 10.23 -26.82 -1.12
C GLN A 428 9.31 -26.85 -2.33
N LEU A 429 8.11 -26.27 -2.21
CA LEU A 429 7.11 -26.26 -3.28
C LEU A 429 7.14 -24.93 -4.05
N SER A 430 7.32 -25.00 -5.35
CA SER A 430 7.47 -23.85 -6.26
C SER A 430 6.17 -23.47 -6.97
N ALA A 431 5.36 -24.47 -7.35
CA ALA A 431 4.17 -24.28 -8.18
C ALA A 431 2.95 -25.01 -7.59
N LEU A 432 1.74 -24.54 -7.91
CA LEU A 432 0.47 -25.08 -7.44
C LEU A 432 -0.58 -25.07 -8.56
N ALA A 433 -1.32 -26.16 -8.68
CA ALA A 433 -2.55 -26.21 -9.47
C ALA A 433 -3.64 -26.94 -8.70
N VAL A 434 -4.88 -26.55 -8.97
CA VAL A 434 -6.07 -27.18 -8.40
C VAL A 434 -6.95 -27.62 -9.55
N ASP A 435 -7.51 -28.82 -9.44
CA ASP A 435 -8.46 -29.37 -10.41
C ASP A 435 -9.70 -28.45 -10.50
N PRO A 436 -10.30 -28.24 -11.69
CA PRO A 436 -11.55 -27.51 -11.83
C PRO A 436 -12.67 -27.89 -10.84
N LEU A 437 -12.82 -29.17 -10.49
CA LEU A 437 -13.80 -29.61 -9.49
C LEU A 437 -13.37 -29.30 -8.04
N GLY A 438 -12.08 -29.01 -7.84
CA GLY A 438 -11.50 -28.66 -6.55
C GLY A 438 -11.44 -29.83 -5.57
N ASP A 439 -11.31 -31.06 -6.08
CA ASP A 439 -11.12 -32.27 -5.26
C ASP A 439 -9.66 -32.71 -5.22
N LEU A 440 -8.89 -32.38 -6.27
CA LEU A 440 -7.47 -32.68 -6.38
C LEU A 440 -6.62 -31.41 -6.40
N VAL A 441 -5.42 -31.53 -5.85
CA VAL A 441 -4.41 -30.49 -5.89
C VAL A 441 -3.08 -31.10 -6.27
N ALA A 442 -2.33 -30.39 -7.12
CA ALA A 442 -1.00 -30.79 -7.54
C ALA A 442 0.00 -29.67 -7.25
N SER A 443 1.21 -30.02 -6.82
CA SER A 443 2.27 -29.05 -6.56
C SER A 443 3.62 -29.58 -7.05
N GLY A 444 4.38 -28.71 -7.69
CA GLY A 444 5.74 -29.01 -8.16
C GLY A 444 6.78 -28.66 -7.09
N ALA A 445 7.80 -29.50 -6.95
CA ALA A 445 8.92 -29.24 -6.07
C ALA A 445 10.11 -28.61 -6.80
N LEU A 446 10.84 -27.77 -6.07
CA LEU A 446 12.07 -27.14 -6.53
C LEU A 446 13.26 -28.12 -6.45
N ASP A 447 13.40 -28.83 -5.34
CA ASP A 447 14.62 -29.60 -5.03
C ASP A 447 14.54 -31.07 -5.46
N SER A 448 13.39 -31.72 -5.27
CA SER A 448 13.20 -33.13 -5.64
C SER A 448 12.86 -33.33 -7.10
N PHE A 449 12.53 -32.26 -7.83
CA PHE A 449 12.09 -32.27 -9.25
C PHE A 449 10.80 -33.05 -9.53
N ASP A 450 10.21 -33.66 -8.50
CA ASP A 450 8.94 -34.36 -8.58
C ASP A 450 7.77 -33.38 -8.47
N ALA A 451 6.62 -33.78 -9.03
CA ALA A 451 5.34 -33.17 -8.69
C ALA A 451 4.50 -34.13 -7.84
N TYR A 452 3.76 -33.59 -6.89
CA TYR A 452 2.97 -34.34 -5.92
C TYR A 452 1.50 -34.03 -6.12
N VAL A 453 0.63 -35.05 -6.03
CA VAL A 453 -0.82 -34.91 -6.18
C VAL A 453 -1.52 -35.42 -4.92
N TRP A 454 -2.39 -34.60 -4.34
CA TRP A 454 -3.17 -34.93 -3.15
C TRP A 454 -4.66 -34.82 -3.41
N SER A 455 -5.44 -35.56 -2.62
CA SER A 455 -6.88 -35.31 -2.45
C SER A 455 -7.09 -34.21 -1.42
N ILE A 456 -7.83 -33.15 -1.77
CA ILE A 456 -8.20 -32.08 -0.83
C ILE A 456 -9.15 -32.63 0.25
N ARG A 457 -10.00 -33.61 -0.10
CA ARG A 457 -10.98 -34.21 0.80
C ARG A 457 -10.31 -35.05 1.88
N THR A 458 -9.47 -36.00 1.47
CA THR A 458 -8.81 -36.94 2.39
C THR A 458 -7.48 -36.44 2.90
N GLY A 459 -6.88 -35.41 2.27
CA GLY A 459 -5.53 -34.88 2.52
C GLY A 459 -4.38 -35.85 2.30
N GLN A 460 -4.67 -37.00 1.69
CA GLN A 460 -3.66 -38.01 1.42
C GLN A 460 -2.95 -37.71 0.11
N LEU A 461 -1.67 -38.06 0.06
CA LEU A 461 -0.89 -38.07 -1.17
C LEU A 461 -1.37 -39.27 -2.01
N LEU A 462 -1.81 -39.01 -3.23
CA LEU A 462 -2.33 -40.04 -4.14
C LEU A 462 -1.23 -40.57 -5.05
N THR A 463 -0.45 -39.66 -5.64
CA THR A 463 0.61 -40.03 -6.58
C THR A 463 1.75 -39.02 -6.60
N VAL A 464 2.91 -39.48 -7.06
CA VAL A 464 4.12 -38.70 -7.27
C VAL A 464 4.50 -38.82 -8.74
N LEU A 465 4.49 -37.70 -9.45
CA LEU A 465 4.82 -37.59 -10.86
C LEU A 465 6.34 -37.42 -10.97
N THR A 466 7.03 -38.54 -11.18
CA THR A 466 8.49 -38.60 -11.27
C THR A 466 8.94 -38.66 -12.73
N GLY A 467 9.98 -37.93 -13.09
CA GLY A 467 10.65 -38.11 -14.39
C GLY A 467 11.33 -36.87 -14.95
N HIS A 468 11.03 -35.69 -14.43
CA HIS A 468 11.77 -34.47 -14.76
C HIS A 468 13.20 -34.54 -14.23
N THR A 469 14.13 -33.91 -14.96
CA THR A 469 15.55 -33.84 -14.58
C THR A 469 15.95 -32.47 -14.04
N GLY A 470 14.97 -31.61 -13.79
CA GLY A 470 15.14 -30.28 -13.24
C GLY A 470 13.89 -29.78 -12.53
N PRO A 471 13.98 -28.63 -11.83
CA PRO A 471 12.88 -28.08 -11.04
C PRO A 471 11.58 -27.90 -11.82
N VAL A 472 10.46 -28.31 -11.22
CA VAL A 472 9.13 -28.06 -11.79
C VAL A 472 8.77 -26.60 -11.57
N SER A 473 8.71 -25.82 -12.65
CA SER A 473 8.46 -24.38 -12.61
C SER A 473 6.98 -24.04 -12.70
N SER A 474 6.19 -24.89 -13.37
CA SER A 474 4.77 -24.66 -13.59
C SER A 474 4.01 -25.98 -13.62
N ILE A 475 2.82 -25.97 -13.03
CA ILE A 475 1.89 -27.10 -13.04
C ILE A 475 0.49 -26.58 -13.31
N LEU A 476 -0.30 -27.31 -14.09
CA LEU A 476 -1.66 -26.92 -14.48
C LEU A 476 -2.54 -28.15 -14.65
N PHE A 477 -3.82 -28.03 -14.30
CA PHE A 477 -4.85 -28.98 -14.74
C PHE A 477 -5.43 -28.51 -16.08
N ASN A 478 -5.74 -29.46 -16.96
CA ASN A 478 -6.48 -29.15 -18.19
C ASN A 478 -7.91 -28.71 -17.82
N PRO A 479 -8.35 -27.48 -18.19
CA PRO A 479 -9.70 -27.01 -17.88
C PRO A 479 -10.81 -27.74 -18.67
N GLY A 480 -10.46 -28.41 -19.78
CA GLY A 480 -11.39 -29.05 -20.71
C GLY A 480 -11.99 -30.40 -20.27
N LEU A 481 -12.20 -30.62 -18.97
CA LEU A 481 -12.71 -31.88 -18.41
C LEU A 481 -13.99 -32.39 -19.09
N GLU A 482 -14.95 -31.50 -19.38
CA GLU A 482 -16.23 -31.87 -20.02
C GLU A 482 -16.08 -32.35 -21.47
N GLN A 483 -15.02 -31.95 -22.18
CA GLN A 483 -14.82 -32.30 -23.59
C GLN A 483 -13.96 -33.56 -23.78
N PHE A 484 -12.95 -33.75 -22.93
CA PHE A 484 -12.02 -34.88 -23.04
C PHE A 484 -12.40 -36.07 -22.13
N GLY A 485 -13.29 -35.86 -21.16
CA GLY A 485 -13.78 -36.92 -20.26
C GLY A 485 -12.70 -37.53 -19.37
N ARG A 486 -11.55 -36.85 -19.21
CA ARG A 486 -10.40 -37.31 -18.44
C ARG A 486 -9.72 -36.13 -17.74
N LEU A 487 -9.29 -36.36 -16.50
CA LEU A 487 -8.45 -35.42 -15.78
C LEU A 487 -6.97 -35.56 -16.19
N GLU A 488 -6.43 -34.48 -16.71
CA GLU A 488 -5.04 -34.37 -17.14
C GLU A 488 -4.31 -33.26 -16.39
N VAL A 489 -3.07 -33.53 -16.00
CA VAL A 489 -2.15 -32.55 -15.41
C VAL A 489 -0.97 -32.35 -16.31
N LEU A 490 -0.56 -31.10 -16.46
CA LEU A 490 0.63 -30.71 -17.19
C LEU A 490 1.69 -30.22 -16.20
N THR A 491 2.91 -30.74 -16.32
CA THR A 491 4.08 -30.25 -15.57
C THR A 491 5.11 -29.69 -16.53
N GLY A 492 5.65 -28.51 -16.22
CA GLY A 492 6.70 -27.85 -16.98
C GLY A 492 7.92 -27.64 -16.11
N SER A 493 9.10 -27.88 -16.66
CA SER A 493 10.35 -27.91 -15.90
C SER A 493 11.45 -27.08 -16.58
N TRP A 494 12.47 -26.73 -15.78
CA TRP A 494 13.72 -26.17 -16.27
C TRP A 494 14.61 -27.18 -16.99
N ASP A 495 14.20 -28.45 -17.08
CA ASP A 495 14.86 -29.42 -17.96
C ASP A 495 14.54 -29.22 -19.46
N GLY A 496 13.81 -28.16 -19.81
CA GLY A 496 13.40 -27.89 -21.18
C GLY A 496 12.34 -28.87 -21.68
N SER A 497 11.54 -29.46 -20.79
CA SER A 497 10.41 -30.31 -21.17
C SER A 497 9.15 -29.97 -20.41
N PHE A 498 8.00 -30.19 -21.06
CA PHE A 498 6.73 -30.33 -20.37
C PHE A 498 6.13 -31.70 -20.62
N ARG A 499 5.36 -32.20 -19.65
CA ARG A 499 4.80 -33.54 -19.65
C ARG A 499 3.32 -33.51 -19.30
N THR A 500 2.54 -34.25 -20.07
CA THR A 500 1.11 -34.44 -19.83
C THR A 500 0.91 -35.78 -19.12
N TRP A 501 0.22 -35.73 -17.98
CA TRP A 501 -0.03 -36.85 -17.09
C TRP A 501 -1.53 -37.13 -17.03
N SER A 502 -1.87 -38.40 -17.12
CA SER A 502 -3.22 -38.86 -16.81
C SER A 502 -3.38 -39.16 -15.33
N LEU A 503 -4.48 -38.68 -14.76
CA LEU A 503 -4.87 -38.92 -13.37
C LEU A 503 -6.17 -39.71 -13.20
N ALA A 504 -6.59 -40.49 -14.20
CA ALA A 504 -7.83 -41.28 -14.16
C ALA A 504 -7.95 -42.16 -12.89
N ASP A 505 -6.86 -42.82 -12.49
CA ASP A 505 -6.85 -43.68 -11.29
C ASP A 505 -6.90 -42.86 -9.98
N CYS A 506 -6.39 -41.63 -10.00
CA CYS A 506 -6.38 -40.74 -8.84
C CYS A 506 -7.77 -40.17 -8.55
N GLU A 507 -8.59 -39.93 -9.58
CA GLU A 507 -9.96 -39.43 -9.43
C GLU A 507 -10.84 -40.47 -8.70
N ALA A 508 -10.73 -41.75 -9.09
CA ALA A 508 -11.41 -42.86 -8.43
C ALA A 508 -10.90 -43.07 -6.99
N ALA A 509 -9.59 -42.93 -6.75
CA ALA A 509 -9.01 -43.03 -5.41
C ALA A 509 -9.48 -41.88 -4.49
N ALA A 510 -9.58 -40.65 -5.00
CA ALA A 510 -10.03 -39.49 -4.25
C ALA A 510 -11.50 -39.60 -3.81
N THR A 511 -12.34 -40.28 -4.57
CA THR A 511 -13.76 -40.49 -4.26
C THR A 511 -14.02 -41.69 -3.36
N SER A 512 -13.26 -42.78 -3.52
CA SER A 512 -13.45 -44.03 -2.77
C SER A 512 -12.83 -44.04 -1.38
N GLY A 513 -11.88 -43.12 -1.08
CA GLY A 513 -11.20 -43.05 0.21
C GLY A 513 -10.34 -44.28 0.52
N ALA A 514 -9.98 -45.06 -0.50
CA ALA A 514 -9.13 -46.24 -0.37
C ALA A 514 -7.75 -45.84 0.19
N GLY A 515 -7.27 -46.63 1.16
CA GLY A 515 -6.19 -46.28 2.07
C GLY A 515 -4.80 -46.10 1.46
N ALA A 516 -3.91 -45.56 2.30
CA ALA A 516 -2.57 -45.02 2.02
C ALA A 516 -1.53 -45.97 1.36
N ASP A 517 -1.87 -47.22 1.05
CA ASP A 517 -0.90 -48.24 0.60
C ASP A 517 -0.92 -48.49 -0.93
N ALA A 518 -1.90 -47.94 -1.65
CA ALA A 518 -1.93 -47.99 -3.11
C ALA A 518 -1.70 -46.58 -3.68
N VAL A 519 -0.45 -46.27 -4.03
CA VAL A 519 -0.13 -45.09 -4.85
C VAL A 519 -0.84 -45.26 -6.18
N ALA A 520 -1.80 -44.39 -6.48
CA ALA A 520 -2.52 -44.44 -7.74
C ALA A 520 -1.51 -44.24 -8.88
N GLY A 521 -1.57 -45.11 -9.89
CA GLY A 521 -0.67 -45.03 -11.04
C GLY A 521 -0.88 -43.71 -11.78
N SER A 522 0.20 -42.99 -12.04
CA SER A 522 0.20 -41.91 -13.03
C SER A 522 0.81 -42.41 -14.32
N THR A 523 0.14 -42.18 -15.45
CA THR A 523 0.68 -42.52 -16.77
C THR A 523 1.08 -41.24 -17.50
N VAL A 524 2.32 -41.20 -17.99
CA VAL A 524 2.77 -40.15 -18.91
C VAL A 524 2.07 -40.39 -20.24
N LEU A 525 1.31 -39.41 -20.70
CA LEU A 525 0.66 -39.43 -22.01
C LEU A 525 1.61 -38.93 -23.08
N GLU A 526 2.23 -37.78 -22.80
CA GLU A 526 3.07 -37.08 -23.75
C GLU A 526 4.22 -36.38 -23.04
N THR A 527 5.37 -36.32 -23.70
CA THR A 527 6.53 -35.53 -23.27
C THR A 527 7.03 -34.75 -24.47
N THR A 528 7.00 -33.43 -24.35
CA THR A 528 7.43 -32.52 -25.41
C THR A 528 8.63 -31.74 -24.91
N THR A 529 9.70 -31.76 -25.69
CA THR A 529 10.92 -30.99 -25.40
C THR A 529 10.91 -29.67 -26.13
N VAL A 530 11.28 -28.62 -25.42
CA VAL A 530 11.47 -27.26 -25.92
C VAL A 530 12.96 -26.89 -25.84
N PRO A 531 13.44 -25.95 -26.66
CA PRO A 531 14.87 -25.67 -26.76
C PRO A 531 15.49 -25.02 -25.51
N LEU A 532 14.66 -24.48 -24.60
CA LEU A 532 15.09 -23.73 -23.42
C LEU A 532 14.16 -23.97 -22.24
N ASP A 533 14.63 -23.61 -21.05
CA ASP A 533 13.92 -23.74 -19.78
C ASP A 533 12.55 -23.04 -19.79
N ILE A 534 11.55 -23.74 -19.25
CA ILE A 534 10.18 -23.25 -19.17
C ILE A 534 10.03 -22.35 -17.94
N ALA A 535 9.63 -21.10 -18.15
CA ALA A 535 9.38 -20.15 -17.08
C ALA A 535 7.94 -20.29 -16.53
N CYS A 536 6.94 -20.34 -17.41
CA CYS A 536 5.56 -20.58 -17.02
C CYS A 536 4.74 -21.15 -18.19
N MET A 537 3.58 -21.72 -17.87
CA MET A 537 2.63 -22.26 -18.84
C MET A 537 1.23 -21.74 -18.56
N ALA A 538 0.35 -21.78 -19.56
CA ALA A 538 -1.08 -21.47 -19.40
C ALA A 538 -1.92 -22.21 -20.44
N TYR A 539 -3.02 -22.83 -19.99
CA TYR A 539 -4.04 -23.37 -20.89
C TYR A 539 -4.97 -22.27 -21.39
N ARG A 540 -5.43 -22.40 -22.63
CA ARG A 540 -6.65 -21.74 -23.07
C ARG A 540 -7.85 -22.33 -22.32
N ASN A 541 -8.87 -21.53 -22.05
CA ASN A 541 -10.01 -21.96 -21.23
C ASN A 541 -10.76 -23.20 -21.76
N ASP A 542 -10.64 -23.53 -23.05
CA ASP A 542 -11.22 -24.74 -23.66
C ASP A 542 -10.32 -25.97 -23.61
N GLY A 543 -9.07 -25.83 -23.14
CA GLY A 543 -8.09 -26.91 -23.02
C GLY A 543 -7.43 -27.34 -24.33
N ARG A 544 -7.71 -26.67 -25.47
CA ARG A 544 -7.22 -27.11 -26.79
C ARG A 544 -5.91 -26.49 -27.24
N GLU A 545 -5.47 -25.44 -26.54
CA GLU A 545 -4.22 -24.76 -26.83
C GLU A 545 -3.49 -24.52 -25.53
N LEU A 546 -2.18 -24.76 -25.56
CA LEU A 546 -1.26 -24.53 -24.46
C LEU A 546 -0.28 -23.43 -24.87
N ALA A 547 -0.13 -22.41 -24.05
CA ALA A 547 0.93 -21.42 -24.19
C ALA A 547 2.08 -21.77 -23.22
N VAL A 548 3.30 -21.87 -23.74
CA VAL A 548 4.53 -22.13 -22.99
C VAL A 548 5.45 -20.93 -23.14
N ALA A 549 5.76 -20.25 -22.03
CA ALA A 549 6.69 -19.14 -21.99
C ALA A 549 8.08 -19.64 -21.57
N MET A 550 9.08 -19.38 -22.40
CA MET A 550 10.47 -19.75 -22.16
C MET A 550 11.28 -18.57 -21.60
N ILE A 551 12.43 -18.88 -21.00
CA ILE A 551 13.30 -17.88 -20.35
C ILE A 551 13.86 -16.80 -21.31
N ASN A 552 13.88 -17.06 -22.62
CA ASN A 552 14.32 -16.11 -23.65
C ASN A 552 13.24 -15.10 -24.08
N ALA A 553 12.11 -15.02 -23.35
CA ALA A 553 10.96 -14.18 -23.68
C ALA A 553 10.20 -14.58 -24.96
N THR A 554 10.36 -15.83 -25.43
CA THR A 554 9.51 -16.41 -26.47
C THR A 554 8.33 -17.15 -25.84
N ILE A 555 7.13 -16.94 -26.38
CA ILE A 555 5.92 -17.69 -26.04
C ILE A 555 5.59 -18.59 -27.21
N VAL A 556 5.52 -19.89 -27.00
CA VAL A 556 5.19 -20.87 -28.03
C VAL A 556 3.83 -21.49 -27.71
N PHE A 557 2.97 -21.59 -28.72
CA PHE A 557 1.68 -22.23 -28.62
C PHE A 557 1.77 -23.67 -29.12
N PHE A 558 1.20 -24.59 -28.36
CA PHE A 558 1.17 -26.01 -28.65
C PHE A 558 -0.28 -26.53 -28.65
N ASP A 559 -0.53 -27.53 -29.48
CA ASP A 559 -1.66 -28.43 -29.30
C ASP A 559 -1.28 -29.44 -28.19
N PRO A 560 -1.99 -29.46 -27.06
CA PRO A 560 -1.65 -30.33 -25.93
C PRO A 560 -1.97 -31.81 -26.14
N VAL A 561 -2.72 -32.16 -27.20
CA VAL A 561 -3.06 -33.56 -27.53
C VAL A 561 -2.08 -34.15 -28.54
N ALA A 562 -1.63 -33.34 -29.49
CA ALA A 562 -0.72 -33.76 -30.55
C ALA A 562 0.76 -33.42 -30.28
N GLY A 563 1.03 -32.61 -29.25
CA GLY A 563 2.37 -32.07 -28.94
C GLY A 563 2.96 -31.17 -30.01
N THR A 564 2.16 -30.76 -30.99
CA THR A 564 2.64 -29.99 -32.14
C THR A 564 2.62 -28.50 -31.85
N GLN A 565 3.69 -27.81 -32.24
CA GLN A 565 3.75 -26.35 -32.19
C GLN A 565 2.79 -25.73 -33.21
N LEU A 566 1.89 -24.86 -32.74
CA LEU A 566 0.91 -24.12 -33.53
C LEU A 566 1.44 -22.76 -33.98
N GLY A 567 2.30 -22.13 -33.18
CA GLY A 567 2.87 -20.82 -33.49
C GLY A 567 3.73 -20.28 -32.35
N SER A 568 4.34 -19.12 -32.55
CA SER A 568 5.18 -18.48 -31.53
C SER A 568 5.07 -16.95 -31.59
N ILE A 569 5.32 -16.31 -30.45
CA ILE A 569 5.45 -14.87 -30.28
C ILE A 569 6.82 -14.62 -29.65
N GLU A 570 7.63 -13.77 -30.29
CA GLU A 570 8.91 -13.32 -29.75
C GLU A 570 8.71 -11.99 -29.01
N GLY A 571 8.74 -12.02 -27.68
CA GLY A 571 8.58 -10.83 -26.84
C GLY A 571 9.89 -10.08 -26.56
N ARG A 572 11.04 -10.59 -27.03
CA ARG A 572 12.36 -10.03 -26.70
C ARG A 572 12.51 -8.57 -27.14
N CYS A 573 11.95 -8.20 -28.28
CA CYS A 573 12.03 -6.85 -28.84
C CYS A 573 11.13 -5.82 -28.15
N ASP A 574 10.15 -6.28 -27.36
CA ASP A 574 9.23 -5.40 -26.63
C ASP A 574 9.77 -4.97 -25.25
N LEU A 575 10.86 -5.59 -24.78
CA LEU A 575 11.52 -5.23 -23.52
C LEU A 575 12.40 -3.97 -23.71
N ASP A 576 12.26 -2.98 -22.82
CA ASP A 576 12.97 -1.68 -22.87
C ASP A 576 14.50 -1.79 -23.02
N VAL A 577 15.10 -2.89 -22.58
CA VAL A 577 16.55 -3.13 -22.67
C VAL A 577 17.01 -3.50 -24.09
N ALA A 578 16.12 -4.03 -24.92
CA ALA A 578 16.37 -4.43 -26.30
C ALA A 578 15.74 -3.47 -27.34
N GLN A 579 14.99 -2.46 -26.89
CA GLN A 579 14.41 -1.43 -27.76
C GLN A 579 15.52 -0.50 -28.30
N VAL A 580 15.89 -0.69 -29.57
CA VAL A 580 16.83 0.20 -30.27
C VAL A 580 16.08 1.33 -30.99
N SER A 581 14.80 1.13 -31.37
CA SER A 581 13.99 2.14 -32.04
C SER A 581 12.47 2.01 -31.76
N LYS A 582 11.71 3.12 -31.89
CA LYS A 582 10.23 3.14 -31.76
C LYS A 582 9.50 2.30 -32.82
N THR A 583 10.19 1.91 -33.89
CA THR A 583 9.65 1.05 -34.95
C THR A 583 9.64 -0.43 -34.58
N ASP A 584 10.38 -0.82 -33.55
CA ASP A 584 10.49 -2.22 -33.10
C ASP A 584 9.26 -2.65 -32.28
N LEU A 585 8.44 -1.69 -31.84
CA LEU A 585 7.22 -1.92 -31.09
C LEU A 585 6.16 -2.62 -31.96
N VAL A 586 5.80 -3.85 -31.59
CA VAL A 586 4.74 -4.60 -32.27
C VAL A 586 3.38 -4.08 -31.79
N THR A 587 2.85 -3.07 -32.48
CA THR A 587 1.50 -2.56 -32.20
C THR A 587 0.43 -3.49 -32.79
N PRO A 588 -0.80 -3.50 -32.24
CA PRO A 588 -1.92 -4.28 -32.81
C PRO A 588 -2.16 -3.98 -34.30
N HIS A 589 -1.91 -2.75 -34.73
CA HIS A 589 -2.00 -2.34 -36.14
C HIS A 589 -0.91 -2.94 -37.02
N LYS A 590 0.28 -3.19 -36.48
CA LYS A 590 1.40 -3.79 -37.20
C LYS A 590 1.21 -5.31 -37.31
N ALA A 591 0.83 -5.96 -36.21
CA ALA A 591 0.49 -7.38 -36.19
C ALA A 591 -0.71 -7.73 -37.10
N ALA A 592 -1.68 -6.82 -37.24
CA ALA A 592 -2.81 -7.00 -38.17
C ALA A 592 -2.46 -6.76 -39.65
N ARG A 593 -1.30 -6.18 -39.96
CA ARG A 593 -0.79 -5.99 -41.34
C ARG A 593 0.09 -7.14 -41.82
N GLU A 594 0.62 -7.94 -40.89
CA GLU A 594 1.52 -9.07 -41.17
C GLU A 594 0.80 -10.43 -41.22
N ARG A 595 -0.51 -10.45 -40.95
CA ARG A 595 -1.43 -11.55 -41.30
C ARG A 595 -2.07 -11.26 -42.64
#